data_AF-A0A848VJ74-F1
#
_entry.id   AF-A0A848VJ74-F1
#
_cell.length_a   1.000
_cell.length_b   1.000
_cell.length_c   1.000
_cell.angle_alpha   90.00
_cell.angle_beta   90.00
_cell.angle_gamma   90.00
#
_symmetry.space_group_name_H-M   'P 1'
#
loop_
_entity.id
_entity.type
_entity.pdbx_description
1 polymer ?
#
loop_
_entity_poly.entity_id
_entity_poly.type
_entity_poly.pdbx_seq_one_letter_code
_entity_poly.pdbx_strand_id
1 'polypeptide(L)'
;MQDVLAILEPTDYRFLVGLVESNLNLADDTLLRRHLAAVEKEDTPEHRNAFCLAFEDHLRYLGSSDVAWAVRKVMGQDPGVSFQEIVRDAANALKVDAPRLGTDRERLEELVEAYATKQFAELSPEEQQKMLEDLGVERDKAAAFLARSAGKMALPLMVEAFNLVVVEGLIKTIIFGTIAKIIGRQLTARLFSFLVGRLPWWVTWIGPAAWTLSIGWTALDIQGPAMRKTIPVVLYLGLASLRVKGAERDGA
;
A
#
# COMPACT_ATOMS: atom_id res chain seq x y z
N MET A 1 11.10 2.43 9.91
CA MET A 1 9.69 2.04 10.05
C MET A 1 9.03 3.00 11.02
N GLN A 2 9.69 3.38 12.11
CA GLN A 2 9.21 4.40 13.05
C GLN A 2 8.80 5.73 12.39
N ASP A 3 9.57 6.19 11.40
CA ASP A 3 9.24 7.36 10.55
C ASP A 3 7.92 7.19 9.77
N VAL A 4 7.66 5.98 9.27
CA VAL A 4 6.42 5.61 8.57
C VAL A 4 5.25 5.43 9.54
N LEU A 5 5.48 4.86 10.71
CA LEU A 5 4.42 4.62 11.69
C LEU A 5 3.97 5.91 12.38
N ALA A 6 4.86 6.89 12.53
CA ALA A 6 4.57 8.17 13.15
C ALA A 6 3.53 9.01 12.37
N ILE A 7 3.38 8.77 11.07
CA ILE A 7 2.44 9.50 10.20
C ILE A 7 1.05 8.85 10.09
N LEU A 8 0.86 7.72 10.75
CA LEU A 8 -0.40 6.98 10.69
C LEU A 8 -1.46 7.59 11.61
N GLU A 9 -2.69 7.58 11.13
CA GLU A 9 -3.88 7.95 11.88
C GLU A 9 -4.53 6.69 12.47
N PRO A 10 -5.38 6.81 13.51
CA PRO A 10 -6.10 5.66 14.08
C PRO A 10 -6.88 4.83 13.05
N THR A 11 -7.38 5.47 11.99
CA THR A 11 -8.06 4.77 10.88
C THR A 11 -7.12 3.83 10.12
N ASP A 12 -5.86 4.23 9.94
CA ASP A 12 -4.83 3.43 9.27
C ASP A 12 -4.50 2.17 10.08
N TYR A 13 -4.42 2.29 11.40
CA TYR A 13 -4.18 1.15 12.29
C TYR A 13 -5.24 0.05 12.09
N ARG A 14 -6.52 0.40 12.11
CA ARG A 14 -7.60 -0.59 11.90
C ARG A 14 -7.52 -1.24 10.52
N PHE A 15 -7.21 -0.47 9.48
CA PHE A 15 -7.03 -1.02 8.14
C PHE A 15 -5.86 -2.01 8.08
N LEU A 16 -4.71 -1.65 8.64
CA LEU A 16 -3.50 -2.48 8.71
C LEU A 16 -3.71 -3.77 9.51
N VAL A 17 -4.38 -3.70 10.67
CA VAL A 17 -4.78 -4.90 11.44
C VAL A 17 -5.64 -5.82 10.59
N GLY A 18 -6.61 -5.25 9.87
CA GLY A 18 -7.48 -5.99 8.96
C GLY A 18 -6.72 -6.73 7.84
N LEU A 19 -5.62 -6.16 7.33
CA LEU A 19 -4.79 -6.80 6.31
C LEU A 19 -4.02 -8.02 6.86
N VAL A 20 -3.41 -7.90 8.04
CA VAL A 20 -2.51 -8.94 8.60
C VAL A 20 -3.23 -10.12 9.24
N GLU A 21 -4.43 -9.91 9.79
CA GLU A 21 -5.21 -10.93 10.49
C GLU A 21 -6.08 -11.79 9.56
N SER A 22 -6.14 -11.48 8.26
CA SER A 22 -7.18 -12.01 7.37
C SER A 22 -7.03 -13.47 6.94
N ASN A 23 -5.98 -14.18 7.34
CA ASN A 23 -5.84 -15.62 7.14
C ASN A 23 -4.94 -16.24 8.23
N LEU A 24 -5.47 -17.23 8.95
CA LEU A 24 -4.79 -18.25 9.76
C LEU A 24 -3.34 -17.93 10.14
N ASN A 25 -3.11 -17.33 11.32
CA ASN A 25 -1.77 -17.32 11.91
C ASN A 25 -1.83 -17.63 13.41
N LEU A 26 -0.75 -18.23 13.92
CA LEU A 26 -0.55 -18.64 15.31
C LEU A 26 0.12 -17.55 16.17
N ALA A 27 0.29 -16.34 15.63
CA ALA A 27 0.77 -15.20 16.41
C ALA A 27 -0.34 -14.71 17.34
N ASP A 28 0.03 -14.11 18.47
CA ASP A 28 -0.91 -13.66 19.50
C ASP A 28 -1.69 -12.41 19.03
N ASP A 29 -2.61 -12.62 18.08
CA ASP A 29 -3.48 -11.62 17.44
C ASP A 29 -4.29 -10.81 18.47
N THR A 30 -4.40 -11.35 19.69
CA THR A 30 -4.99 -10.70 20.86
C THR A 30 -4.28 -9.41 21.26
N LEU A 31 -2.96 -9.33 21.08
CA LEU A 31 -2.16 -8.18 21.53
C LEU A 31 -2.34 -6.98 20.60
N LEU A 32 -2.28 -7.19 19.28
CA LEU A 32 -2.45 -6.13 18.29
C LEU A 32 -3.87 -5.52 18.39
N ARG A 33 -4.89 -6.37 18.55
CA ARG A 33 -6.28 -5.93 18.80
C ARG A 33 -6.43 -5.17 20.11
N ARG A 34 -5.75 -5.61 21.18
CA ARG A 34 -5.77 -4.92 22.46
C ARG A 34 -5.20 -3.51 22.33
N HIS A 35 -4.06 -3.35 21.66
CA HIS A 35 -3.48 -2.03 21.44
C HIS A 35 -4.34 -1.17 20.52
N LEU A 36 -4.91 -1.75 19.45
CA LEU A 36 -5.86 -1.05 18.60
C LEU A 36 -7.08 -0.55 19.40
N ALA A 37 -7.69 -1.41 20.22
CA ALA A 37 -8.81 -1.04 21.07
C ALA A 37 -8.45 0.05 22.09
N ALA A 38 -7.20 0.08 22.58
CA ALA A 38 -6.72 1.14 23.46
C ALA A 38 -6.64 2.49 22.72
N VAL A 39 -6.07 2.54 21.52
CA VAL A 39 -6.03 3.75 20.66
C VAL A 39 -7.45 4.22 20.32
N GLU A 40 -8.35 3.29 19.98
CA GLU A 40 -9.73 3.62 19.62
C GLU A 40 -10.56 4.15 20.80
N LYS A 41 -10.24 3.70 22.01
CA LYS A 41 -10.86 4.20 23.24
C LYS A 41 -10.31 5.57 23.61
N GLU A 42 -8.99 5.74 23.53
CA GLU A 42 -8.29 6.97 23.90
C GLU A 42 -7.02 7.13 23.06
N ASP A 43 -7.00 8.16 22.22
CA ASP A 43 -5.92 8.38 21.27
C ASP A 43 -4.76 9.17 21.91
N THR A 44 -3.92 8.47 22.68
CA THR A 44 -2.74 9.06 23.34
C THR A 44 -1.44 8.64 22.67
N PRO A 45 -0.35 9.43 22.81
CA PRO A 45 0.97 9.06 22.32
C PRO A 45 1.46 7.69 22.83
N GLU A 46 1.13 7.34 24.07
CA GLU A 46 1.49 6.06 24.69
C GLU A 46 0.76 4.89 24.03
N HIS A 47 -0.55 5.02 23.78
CA HIS A 47 -1.32 3.98 23.09
C HIS A 47 -0.87 3.82 21.64
N ARG A 48 -0.60 4.93 20.94
CA ARG A 48 -0.05 4.91 19.58
C ARG A 48 1.31 4.19 19.55
N ASN A 49 2.22 4.56 20.45
CA ASN A 49 3.55 3.95 20.51
C ASN A 49 3.47 2.43 20.76
N ALA A 50 2.64 2.02 21.72
CA ALA A 50 2.44 0.61 22.02
C ALA A 50 1.86 -0.18 20.82
N PHE A 51 0.91 0.40 20.09
CA PHE A 51 0.42 -0.18 18.84
C PHE A 51 1.52 -0.29 17.78
N CYS A 52 2.27 0.79 17.55
CA CYS A 52 3.32 0.84 16.54
C CYS A 52 4.43 -0.20 16.80
N LEU A 53 4.86 -0.35 18.05
CA LEU A 53 5.84 -1.38 18.43
C LEU A 53 5.31 -2.79 18.19
N ALA A 54 4.06 -3.07 18.61
CA ALA A 54 3.45 -4.38 18.40
C ALA A 54 3.23 -4.69 16.92
N PHE A 55 2.83 -3.69 16.13
CA PHE A 55 2.62 -3.84 14.69
C PHE A 55 3.94 -4.07 13.94
N GLU A 56 5.01 -3.34 14.31
CA GLU A 56 6.34 -3.55 13.75
C GLU A 56 6.84 -4.97 14.02
N ASP A 57 6.78 -5.44 15.27
CA ASP A 57 7.20 -6.81 15.62
C ASP A 57 6.40 -7.87 14.83
N HIS A 58 5.07 -7.70 14.76
CA HIS A 58 4.21 -8.61 14.00
C HIS A 58 4.54 -8.61 12.50
N LEU A 59 4.76 -7.43 11.90
CA LEU A 59 5.11 -7.33 10.48
C LEU A 59 6.48 -7.97 10.19
N ARG A 60 7.46 -7.79 11.07
CA ARG A 60 8.79 -8.41 10.97
C ARG A 60 8.74 -9.93 11.14
N TYR A 61 7.84 -10.44 11.98
CA TYR A 61 7.53 -11.86 12.05
C TYR A 61 6.94 -12.36 10.73
N LEU A 62 5.92 -11.69 10.19
CA LEU A 62 5.29 -12.07 8.91
C LEU A 62 6.26 -12.07 7.73
N GLY A 63 7.21 -11.13 7.70
CA GLY A 63 8.25 -11.09 6.68
C GLY A 63 9.34 -12.16 6.85
N SER A 64 9.39 -12.84 7.99
CA SER A 64 10.40 -13.87 8.27
C SER A 64 9.92 -15.26 7.85
N SER A 65 10.85 -16.13 7.48
CA SER A 65 10.58 -17.57 7.49
C SER A 65 10.46 -18.06 8.94
N ASP A 66 9.42 -18.85 9.26
CA ASP A 66 9.20 -19.42 10.60
C ASP A 66 10.46 -20.11 11.15
N VAL A 67 11.16 -20.88 10.30
CA VAL A 67 12.39 -21.58 10.65
C VAL A 67 13.53 -20.59 10.95
N ALA A 68 13.71 -19.58 10.09
CA ALA A 68 14.74 -18.58 10.28
C ALA A 68 14.50 -17.73 11.54
N TRP A 69 13.25 -17.36 11.80
CA TRP A 69 12.83 -16.65 13.00
C TRP A 69 13.13 -17.46 14.26
N ALA A 70 12.76 -18.75 14.29
CA ALA A 70 13.00 -19.63 15.43
C ALA A 70 14.51 -19.83 15.69
N VAL A 71 15.31 -20.04 14.64
CA VAL A 71 16.77 -20.20 14.75
C VAL A 71 17.42 -18.94 15.34
N ARG A 72 17.10 -17.76 14.79
CA ARG A 72 17.63 -16.48 15.30
C ARG A 72 17.26 -16.28 16.77
N LYS A 73 16.02 -16.58 17.14
CA LYS A 73 15.56 -16.48 18.53
C LYS A 73 16.33 -17.40 19.48
N VAL A 74 16.55 -18.66 19.10
CA VAL A 74 17.32 -19.63 19.90
C VAL A 74 18.79 -19.21 20.01
N MET A 75 19.35 -18.56 18.99
CA MET A 75 20.70 -18.00 19.01
C MET A 75 20.82 -16.66 19.75
N GLY A 76 19.74 -16.15 20.36
CA GLY A 76 19.74 -14.87 21.06
C GLY A 76 19.86 -13.65 20.14
N GLN A 77 19.58 -13.80 18.85
CA GLN A 77 19.57 -12.73 17.86
C GLN A 77 18.16 -12.15 17.70
N ASP A 78 18.07 -10.94 17.12
CA ASP A 78 16.78 -10.37 16.71
C ASP A 78 16.13 -11.26 15.63
N PRO A 79 14.96 -11.86 15.91
CA PRO A 79 14.42 -12.91 15.07
C PRO A 79 13.67 -12.40 13.84
N GLY A 80 13.24 -11.12 13.82
CA GLY A 80 12.50 -10.54 12.71
C GLY A 80 13.42 -10.01 11.60
N VAL A 81 13.02 -10.15 10.33
CA VAL A 81 13.67 -9.45 9.22
C VAL A 81 13.54 -7.93 9.36
N SER A 82 14.42 -7.17 8.72
CA SER A 82 14.35 -5.71 8.72
C SER A 82 13.16 -5.21 7.90
N PHE A 83 12.63 -4.02 8.20
CA PHE A 83 11.57 -3.43 7.37
C PHE A 83 12.03 -3.20 5.92
N GLN A 84 13.29 -2.82 5.71
CA GLN A 84 13.85 -2.63 4.38
C GLN A 84 13.87 -3.94 3.56
N GLU A 85 14.13 -5.07 4.22
CA GLU A 85 14.04 -6.39 3.61
C GLU A 85 12.60 -6.72 3.18
N ILE A 86 11.61 -6.43 4.02
CA ILE A 86 10.19 -6.60 3.67
C ILE A 86 9.81 -5.75 2.45
N VAL A 87 10.23 -4.49 2.40
CA VAL A 87 9.99 -3.58 1.27
C VAL A 87 10.66 -4.10 0.00
N ARG A 88 11.91 -4.57 0.09
CA ARG A 88 12.65 -5.16 -1.05
C ARG A 88 11.96 -6.43 -1.55
N ASP A 89 11.52 -7.30 -0.65
CA ASP A 89 10.86 -8.55 -1.01
C ASP A 89 9.50 -8.27 -1.69
N ALA A 90 8.77 -7.27 -1.21
CA ALA A 90 7.57 -6.78 -1.89
C ALA A 90 7.88 -6.22 -3.28
N ALA A 91 8.94 -5.41 -3.44
CA ALA A 91 9.39 -4.90 -4.74
C ALA A 91 9.69 -6.03 -5.74
N ASN A 92 10.44 -7.04 -5.28
CA ASN A 92 10.76 -8.23 -6.06
C ASN A 92 9.51 -9.00 -6.49
N ALA A 93 8.56 -9.22 -5.57
CA ALA A 93 7.30 -9.90 -5.88
C ALA A 93 6.41 -9.14 -6.86
N LEU A 94 6.40 -7.80 -6.76
CA LEU A 94 5.70 -6.90 -7.68
C LEU A 94 6.47 -6.69 -9.00
N LYS A 95 7.68 -7.27 -9.10
CA LYS A 95 8.60 -7.20 -10.25
C LYS A 95 8.89 -5.75 -10.65
N VAL A 96 9.19 -4.92 -9.66
CA VAL A 96 9.68 -3.54 -9.84
C VAL A 96 11.08 -3.44 -9.24
N ASP A 97 11.87 -2.49 -9.74
CA ASP A 97 13.22 -2.28 -9.23
C ASP A 97 13.19 -1.97 -7.73
N ALA A 98 14.20 -2.47 -7.01
CA ALA A 98 14.31 -2.21 -5.59
C ALA A 98 14.47 -0.69 -5.34
N PRO A 99 13.74 -0.11 -4.38
CA PRO A 99 13.87 1.31 -4.05
C PRO A 99 15.30 1.69 -3.69
N ARG A 100 15.71 2.91 -4.06
CA ARG A 100 17.04 3.44 -3.76
C ARG A 100 17.26 3.60 -2.25
N LEU A 101 18.51 3.86 -1.88
CA LEU A 101 18.84 4.20 -0.49
C LEU A 101 18.11 5.49 -0.07
N GLY A 102 17.56 5.48 1.14
CA GLY A 102 16.76 6.56 1.70
C GLY A 102 16.10 6.11 3.01
N THR A 103 15.28 7.01 3.57
CA THR A 103 14.36 6.71 4.68
C THR A 103 13.36 5.63 4.29
N ASP A 104 12.71 5.00 5.27
CA ASP A 104 11.73 3.97 4.96
C ASP A 104 10.49 4.59 4.28
N ARG A 105 10.15 5.83 4.62
CA ARG A 105 9.13 6.62 3.93
C ARG A 105 9.46 6.80 2.44
N GLU A 106 10.65 7.31 2.11
CA GLU A 106 11.06 7.54 0.71
C GLU A 106 11.09 6.25 -0.12
N ARG A 107 11.51 5.14 0.49
CA ARG A 107 11.52 3.83 -0.18
C ARG A 107 10.12 3.33 -0.51
N LEU A 108 9.17 3.52 0.40
CA LEU A 108 7.77 3.14 0.18
C LEU A 108 7.10 4.00 -0.89
N GLU A 109 7.37 5.31 -0.88
CA GLU A 109 6.89 6.24 -1.91
C GLU A 109 7.42 5.82 -3.30
N GLU A 110 8.72 5.59 -3.41
CA GLU A 110 9.35 5.15 -4.67
C GLU A 110 8.77 3.81 -5.16
N LEU A 111 8.59 2.85 -4.24
CA LEU A 111 7.99 1.55 -4.58
C LEU A 111 6.58 1.70 -5.14
N VAL A 112 5.73 2.48 -4.48
CA VAL A 112 4.33 2.67 -4.87
C VAL A 112 4.21 3.46 -6.16
N GLU A 113 5.00 4.52 -6.34
CA GLU A 113 5.05 5.30 -7.59
C GLU A 113 5.54 4.43 -8.76
N ALA A 114 6.60 3.65 -8.58
CA ALA A 114 7.14 2.76 -9.59
C ALA A 114 6.15 1.65 -9.98
N TYR A 115 5.52 1.01 -8.98
CA TYR A 115 4.53 -0.03 -9.21
C TYR A 115 3.28 0.51 -9.90
N ALA A 116 2.76 1.67 -9.47
CA ALA A 116 1.61 2.30 -10.14
C ALA A 116 1.93 2.67 -11.60
N THR A 117 3.11 3.24 -11.85
CA THR A 117 3.56 3.57 -13.21
C THR A 117 3.60 2.32 -14.10
N LYS A 118 4.22 1.26 -13.59
CA LYS A 118 4.32 -0.01 -14.30
C LYS A 118 2.95 -0.60 -14.61
N GLN A 119 2.08 -0.71 -13.60
CA GLN A 119 0.76 -1.31 -13.80
C GLN A 119 -0.08 -0.49 -14.77
N PHE A 120 -0.04 0.85 -14.70
CA PHE A 120 -0.72 1.68 -15.68
C PHE A 120 -0.22 1.42 -17.10
N ALA A 121 1.11 1.32 -17.29
CA ALA A 121 1.70 1.05 -18.60
C ALA A 121 1.35 -0.35 -19.16
N GLU A 122 1.07 -1.33 -18.30
CA GLU A 122 0.70 -2.70 -18.68
C GLU A 122 -0.79 -2.85 -19.05
N LEU A 123 -1.64 -1.87 -18.74
CA LEU A 123 -3.05 -1.86 -19.12
C LEU A 123 -3.23 -1.72 -20.64
N SER A 124 -4.35 -2.22 -21.15
CA SER A 124 -4.73 -1.96 -22.55
C SER A 124 -4.95 -0.44 -22.76
N PRO A 125 -4.76 0.09 -23.99
CA PRO A 125 -5.03 1.51 -24.26
C PRO A 125 -6.44 1.95 -23.85
N GLU A 126 -7.43 1.07 -24.00
CA GLU A 126 -8.82 1.31 -23.60
C GLU A 126 -8.97 1.39 -22.07
N GLU A 127 -8.28 0.52 -21.34
CA GLU A 127 -8.26 0.52 -19.87
C GLU A 127 -7.52 1.76 -19.32
N GLN A 128 -6.40 2.14 -19.94
CA GLN A 128 -5.66 3.36 -19.60
C GLN A 128 -6.54 4.59 -19.79
N GLN A 129 -7.19 4.69 -20.95
CA GLN A 129 -8.08 5.79 -21.27
C GLN A 129 -9.25 5.88 -20.29
N LYS A 130 -9.93 4.75 -20.06
CA LYS A 130 -11.05 4.69 -19.11
C LYS A 130 -10.64 5.09 -17.69
N MET A 131 -9.46 4.66 -17.24
CA MET A 131 -8.96 5.06 -15.93
C MET A 131 -8.74 6.57 -15.84
N LEU A 132 -8.15 7.20 -16.86
CA LEU A 132 -7.97 8.65 -16.91
C LEU A 132 -9.32 9.38 -16.93
N GLU A 133 -10.30 8.89 -17.69
CA GLU A 133 -11.66 9.44 -17.75
C GLU A 133 -12.38 9.34 -16.40
N ASP A 134 -12.30 8.19 -15.72
CA ASP A 134 -12.87 7.99 -14.37
C ASP A 134 -12.23 8.93 -13.33
N LEU A 135 -11.00 9.40 -13.58
CA LEU A 135 -10.29 10.38 -12.76
C LEU A 135 -10.55 11.83 -13.18
N GLY A 136 -11.45 12.06 -14.13
CA GLY A 136 -11.88 13.39 -14.56
C GLY A 136 -11.04 14.00 -15.68
N VAL A 137 -10.20 13.22 -16.37
CA VAL A 137 -9.51 13.68 -17.58
C VAL A 137 -10.48 13.60 -18.76
N GLU A 138 -10.62 14.69 -19.51
CA GLU A 138 -11.45 14.68 -20.73
C GLU A 138 -10.95 13.62 -21.73
N ARG A 139 -11.91 12.92 -22.36
CA ARG A 139 -11.66 11.83 -23.31
C ARG A 139 -10.61 12.16 -24.37
N ASP A 140 -10.75 13.30 -25.04
CA ASP A 140 -9.84 13.71 -26.11
C ASP A 140 -8.44 14.03 -25.58
N LYS A 141 -8.35 14.61 -24.37
CA LYS A 141 -7.08 14.88 -23.70
C LYS A 141 -6.38 13.58 -23.28
N ALA A 142 -7.13 12.61 -22.73
CA ALA A 142 -6.62 11.29 -22.39
C ALA A 142 -6.10 10.57 -23.65
N ALA A 143 -6.87 10.53 -24.73
CA ALA A 143 -6.49 9.90 -25.98
C ALA A 143 -5.23 10.54 -26.61
N ALA A 144 -5.15 11.88 -26.63
CA ALA A 144 -3.98 12.60 -27.15
C ALA A 144 -2.71 12.29 -26.35
N PHE A 145 -2.83 12.20 -25.03
CA PHE A 145 -1.72 11.87 -24.15
C PHE A 145 -1.23 10.42 -24.34
N LEU A 146 -2.14 9.46 -24.44
CA LEU A 146 -1.80 8.05 -24.67
C LEU A 146 -1.16 7.83 -26.05
N ALA A 147 -1.66 8.53 -27.08
CA ALA A 147 -1.04 8.51 -28.40
C ALA A 147 0.39 9.07 -28.39
N ARG A 148 0.63 10.18 -27.67
CA ARG A 148 1.96 10.81 -27.56
C ARG A 148 2.97 9.98 -26.78
N SER A 149 2.53 9.28 -25.74
CA SER A 149 3.40 8.46 -24.88
C SER A 149 3.77 7.11 -25.50
N ALA A 150 3.11 6.71 -26.59
CA ALA A 150 3.28 5.39 -27.22
C ALA A 150 3.16 4.23 -26.21
N GLY A 151 2.32 4.40 -25.18
CA GLY A 151 2.14 3.45 -24.08
C GLY A 151 3.32 3.37 -23.10
N LYS A 152 4.42 4.11 -23.31
CA LYS A 152 5.54 4.19 -22.38
C LYS A 152 5.36 5.38 -21.46
N MET A 153 5.14 5.08 -20.19
CA MET A 153 4.68 6.05 -19.21
C MET A 153 5.69 6.22 -18.10
N ALA A 154 5.97 7.48 -17.76
CA ALA A 154 6.74 7.85 -16.59
C ALA A 154 5.94 8.89 -15.79
N LEU A 155 5.95 8.75 -14.46
CA LEU A 155 5.21 9.63 -13.54
C LEU A 155 5.41 11.13 -13.82
N PRO A 156 6.64 11.64 -14.10
CA PRO A 156 6.84 13.06 -14.39
C PRO A 156 6.05 13.57 -15.60
N LEU A 157 5.93 12.77 -16.66
CA LEU A 157 5.14 13.14 -17.84
C LEU A 157 3.64 13.22 -17.53
N MET A 158 3.16 12.40 -16.58
CA MET A 158 1.78 12.43 -16.14
C MET A 158 1.48 13.67 -15.31
N VAL A 159 2.42 14.09 -14.45
CA VAL A 159 2.31 15.33 -13.66
C VAL A 159 2.41 16.58 -14.54
N GLU A 160 3.13 16.53 -15.66
CA GLU A 160 3.15 17.64 -16.62
C GLU A 160 1.84 17.71 -17.43
N ALA A 161 1.29 16.57 -17.83
CA ALA A 161 0.08 16.51 -18.65
C ALA A 161 -1.21 16.73 -17.84
N PHE A 162 -1.23 16.31 -16.58
CA PHE A 162 -2.37 16.32 -15.69
C PHE A 162 -2.03 17.01 -14.37
N ASN A 163 -3.04 17.45 -13.63
CA ASN A 163 -2.77 17.97 -12.29
C ASN A 163 -2.36 16.83 -11.33
N LEU A 164 -1.75 17.20 -10.20
CA LEU A 164 -1.28 16.25 -9.20
C LEU A 164 -2.40 15.37 -8.65
N VAL A 165 -3.61 15.91 -8.53
CA VAL A 165 -4.80 15.19 -8.05
C VAL A 165 -5.13 13.98 -8.92
N VAL A 166 -5.07 14.11 -10.25
CA VAL A 166 -5.27 13.00 -11.19
C VAL A 166 -4.19 11.93 -11.00
N VAL A 167 -2.92 12.33 -10.86
CA VAL A 167 -1.81 11.40 -10.69
C VAL A 167 -1.93 10.65 -9.36
N GLU A 168 -2.27 11.33 -8.27
CA GLU A 168 -2.54 10.69 -6.99
C GLU A 168 -3.74 9.75 -7.04
N GLY A 169 -4.82 10.16 -7.71
CA GLY A 169 -6.01 9.33 -7.90
C GLY A 169 -5.70 8.05 -8.66
N LEU A 170 -4.83 8.13 -9.66
CA LEU A 170 -4.34 6.97 -10.42
C LEU A 170 -3.53 6.01 -9.55
N ILE A 171 -2.56 6.53 -8.78
CA ILE A 171 -1.76 5.73 -7.85
C ILE A 171 -2.70 5.03 -6.85
N LYS A 172 -3.61 5.77 -6.21
CA LYS A 172 -4.59 5.23 -5.27
C LYS A 172 -5.43 4.12 -5.92
N THR A 173 -5.98 4.35 -7.11
CA THR A 173 -6.80 3.38 -7.87
C THR A 173 -6.06 2.07 -8.09
N ILE A 174 -4.83 2.13 -8.58
CA ILE A 174 -4.02 0.94 -8.88
C ILE A 174 -3.66 0.20 -7.59
N ILE A 175 -3.24 0.92 -6.57
CA ILE A 175 -2.75 0.32 -5.33
C ILE A 175 -3.89 -0.32 -4.55
N PHE A 176 -5.01 0.39 -4.40
CA PHE A 176 -6.19 -0.18 -3.74
C PHE A 176 -6.79 -1.33 -4.55
N GLY A 177 -6.84 -1.26 -5.88
CA GLY A 177 -7.24 -2.38 -6.73
C GLY A 177 -6.31 -3.59 -6.57
N THR A 178 -5.01 -3.35 -6.39
CA THR A 178 -4.03 -4.41 -6.11
C THR A 178 -4.27 -5.06 -4.75
N ILE A 179 -4.41 -4.25 -3.69
CA ILE A 179 -4.73 -4.73 -2.34
C ILE A 179 -6.02 -5.59 -2.40
N ALA A 180 -7.06 -5.07 -3.06
CA ALA A 180 -8.34 -5.75 -3.22
C ALA A 180 -8.21 -7.12 -3.91
N LYS A 181 -7.38 -7.20 -4.96
CA LYS A 181 -7.11 -8.45 -5.68
C LYS A 181 -6.39 -9.48 -4.81
N ILE A 182 -5.47 -9.04 -3.96
CA ILE A 182 -4.71 -9.93 -3.06
C ILE A 182 -5.60 -10.47 -1.94
N ILE A 183 -6.36 -9.61 -1.28
CA ILE A 183 -7.15 -9.98 -0.08
C ILE A 183 -8.52 -10.57 -0.40
N GLY A 184 -8.97 -10.41 -1.64
CA GLY A 184 -10.25 -10.92 -2.12
C GLY A 184 -11.46 -10.05 -1.75
N ARG A 185 -12.57 -10.29 -2.46
CA ARG A 185 -13.77 -9.42 -2.43
C ARG A 185 -14.39 -9.25 -1.05
N GLN A 186 -14.46 -10.32 -0.26
CA GLN A 186 -15.13 -10.28 1.05
C GLN A 186 -14.38 -9.39 2.06
N LEU A 187 -13.06 -9.56 2.19
CA LEU A 187 -12.26 -8.73 3.09
C LEU A 187 -12.24 -7.29 2.57
N THR A 188 -12.09 -7.12 1.26
CA THR A 188 -12.08 -5.79 0.66
C THR A 188 -13.35 -5.01 0.98
N ALA A 189 -14.54 -5.61 0.81
CA ALA A 189 -15.80 -4.96 1.13
C ALA A 189 -15.85 -4.47 2.58
N ARG A 190 -15.34 -5.27 3.53
CA ARG A 190 -15.30 -4.90 4.95
C ARG A 190 -14.31 -3.75 5.22
N LEU A 191 -13.07 -3.88 4.78
CA LEU A 191 -12.02 -2.89 5.07
C LEU A 191 -12.27 -1.56 4.36
N PHE A 192 -12.75 -1.59 3.13
CA PHE A 192 -12.97 -0.38 2.35
C PHE A 192 -14.23 0.35 2.78
N SER A 193 -15.31 -0.36 3.15
CA SER A 193 -16.51 0.31 3.71
C SER A 193 -16.16 1.08 4.98
N PHE A 194 -15.27 0.52 5.81
CA PHE A 194 -14.75 1.21 6.98
C PHE A 194 -13.94 2.46 6.60
N LEU A 195 -13.00 2.33 5.65
CA LEU A 195 -12.15 3.43 5.20
C LEU A 195 -12.97 4.58 4.60
N VAL A 196 -13.96 4.26 3.75
CA VAL A 196 -14.90 5.23 3.16
C VAL A 196 -15.68 5.99 4.23
N GLY A 197 -16.16 5.30 5.27
CA GLY A 197 -16.93 5.95 6.32
C GLY A 197 -16.12 6.92 7.19
N ARG A 198 -14.79 6.78 7.24
CA ARG A 198 -13.91 7.53 8.16
C ARG A 198 -12.99 8.52 7.46
N LEU A 199 -12.55 8.19 6.25
CA LEU A 199 -11.70 9.01 5.41
C LEU A 199 -12.29 9.07 3.99
N PRO A 200 -13.48 9.66 3.79
CA PRO A 200 -14.12 9.69 2.47
C PRO A 200 -13.23 10.37 1.42
N TRP A 201 -12.53 11.44 1.81
CA TRP A 201 -11.57 12.16 0.96
C TRP A 201 -10.40 11.28 0.49
N TRP A 202 -10.01 10.28 1.29
CA TRP A 202 -8.89 9.39 0.99
C TRP A 202 -9.21 8.37 -0.11
N VAL A 203 -10.50 8.05 -0.25
CA VAL A 203 -11.01 7.05 -1.18
C VAL A 203 -11.89 7.63 -2.29
N THR A 204 -12.09 8.94 -2.32
CA THR A 204 -12.99 9.63 -3.29
C THR A 204 -12.62 9.33 -4.75
N TRP A 205 -11.35 9.03 -5.02
CA TRP A 205 -10.83 8.73 -6.35
C TRP A 205 -10.74 7.22 -6.67
N ILE A 206 -11.13 6.34 -5.74
CA ILE A 206 -11.25 4.90 -5.99
C ILE A 206 -12.55 4.66 -6.78
N GLY A 207 -12.53 5.05 -8.05
CA GLY A 207 -13.66 4.90 -8.96
C GLY A 207 -13.97 3.44 -9.30
N PRO A 208 -15.01 3.19 -10.10
CA PRO A 208 -15.34 1.86 -10.64
C PRO A 208 -14.12 1.15 -11.25
N ALA A 209 -13.21 1.90 -11.88
CA ALA A 209 -11.95 1.39 -12.42
C ALA A 209 -11.12 0.56 -11.43
N ALA A 210 -11.03 0.96 -10.15
CA ALA A 210 -10.25 0.23 -9.15
C ALA A 210 -10.76 -1.22 -8.96
N TRP A 211 -12.06 -1.42 -9.16
CA TRP A 211 -12.75 -2.70 -8.99
C TRP A 211 -12.73 -3.56 -10.24
N THR A 212 -12.60 -2.94 -11.41
CA THR A 212 -12.53 -3.63 -12.72
C THR A 212 -11.10 -3.77 -13.22
N LEU A 213 -10.10 -3.27 -12.49
CA LEU A 213 -8.71 -3.24 -12.94
C LEU A 213 -8.16 -4.64 -13.20
N SER A 214 -7.79 -4.90 -14.45
CA SER A 214 -7.07 -6.11 -14.82
C SER A 214 -5.59 -5.95 -14.48
N ILE A 215 -5.16 -6.55 -13.36
CA ILE A 215 -3.74 -6.60 -13.00
C ILE A 215 -3.08 -7.76 -13.76
N GLY A 216 -1.96 -7.51 -14.42
CA GLY A 216 -1.27 -8.45 -15.32
C GLY A 216 -0.71 -9.71 -14.64
N TRP A 217 -0.70 -9.76 -13.31
CA TRP A 217 -0.33 -10.92 -12.50
C TRP A 217 -1.47 -11.36 -11.59
N THR A 218 -1.54 -12.65 -11.26
CA THR A 218 -2.58 -13.25 -10.41
C THR A 218 -2.12 -13.33 -8.96
N ALA A 219 -3.03 -13.26 -7.98
CA ALA A 219 -2.67 -13.46 -6.55
C ALA A 219 -1.98 -14.82 -6.27
N LEU A 220 -2.04 -15.76 -7.20
CA LEU A 220 -1.30 -17.02 -7.17
C LEU A 220 0.20 -16.85 -7.47
N ASP A 221 0.57 -15.83 -8.26
CA ASP A 221 1.96 -15.50 -8.59
C ASP A 221 2.73 -14.89 -7.40
N ILE A 222 2.02 -14.43 -6.36
CA ILE A 222 2.63 -14.00 -5.10
C ILE A 222 3.05 -15.25 -4.31
N GLN A 223 4.37 -15.39 -4.14
CA GLN A 223 4.99 -16.53 -3.49
C GLN A 223 4.72 -16.52 -1.98
N GLY A 224 3.99 -17.53 -1.49
CA GLY A 224 3.85 -17.82 -0.06
C GLY A 224 2.73 -17.03 0.67
N PRO A 225 2.10 -17.63 1.70
CA PRO A 225 1.08 -16.98 2.53
C PRO A 225 1.54 -15.67 3.19
N ALA A 226 2.84 -15.56 3.53
CA ALA A 226 3.44 -14.37 4.12
C ALA A 226 3.34 -13.15 3.19
N MET A 227 3.71 -13.30 1.91
CA MET A 227 3.69 -12.18 0.96
C MET A 227 2.29 -11.67 0.65
N ARG A 228 1.26 -12.51 0.77
CA ARG A 228 -0.14 -12.08 0.65
C ARG A 228 -0.61 -11.17 1.80
N LYS A 229 0.18 -11.07 2.88
CA LYS A 229 -0.06 -10.15 3.99
C LYS A 229 0.89 -8.94 3.93
N THR A 230 2.17 -9.18 3.69
CA THR A 230 3.17 -8.11 3.71
C THR A 230 3.06 -7.17 2.50
N ILE A 231 2.73 -7.68 1.31
CA ILE A 231 2.57 -6.82 0.12
C ILE A 231 1.42 -5.80 0.31
N PRO A 232 0.18 -6.20 0.68
CA PRO A 232 -0.86 -5.22 0.95
C PRO A 232 -0.50 -4.18 2.00
N VAL A 233 0.21 -4.57 3.06
CA VAL A 233 0.68 -3.66 4.10
C VAL A 233 1.69 -2.66 3.53
N VAL A 234 2.73 -3.14 2.84
CA VAL A 234 3.76 -2.28 2.23
C VAL A 234 3.14 -1.29 1.25
N LEU A 235 2.23 -1.75 0.39
CA LEU A 235 1.51 -0.91 -0.56
C LEU A 235 0.67 0.17 0.14
N TYR A 236 -0.04 -0.19 1.20
CA TYR A 236 -0.83 0.77 1.97
C TYR A 236 0.04 1.79 2.72
N LEU A 237 1.15 1.35 3.33
CA LEU A 237 2.10 2.24 3.99
C LEU A 237 2.74 3.25 3.01
N GLY A 238 2.98 2.84 1.76
CA GLY A 238 3.41 3.78 0.72
C GLY A 238 2.35 4.80 0.34
N LEU A 239 1.06 4.42 0.28
CA LEU A 239 -0.03 5.40 0.13
C LEU A 239 -0.08 6.37 1.31
N ALA A 240 0.04 5.88 2.55
CA ALA A 240 0.06 6.74 3.73
C ALA A 240 1.24 7.72 3.70
N SER A 241 2.40 7.28 3.22
CA SER A 241 3.59 8.12 3.02
C SER A 241 3.34 9.24 1.99
N LEU A 242 2.77 8.88 0.84
CA LEU A 242 2.40 9.86 -0.19
C LEU A 242 1.35 10.88 0.30
N ARG A 243 0.42 10.47 1.18
CA ARG A 243 -0.57 11.36 1.81
C ARG A 243 0.09 12.55 2.50
N VAL A 244 1.14 12.28 3.27
CA VAL A 244 1.85 13.31 4.03
C VAL A 244 2.73 14.15 3.13
N LYS A 245 3.41 13.54 2.15
CA LYS A 245 4.22 14.26 1.16
C LYS A 245 3.38 15.26 0.34
N GLY A 246 2.14 14.92 0.01
CA GLY A 246 1.21 15.86 -0.63
C GLY A 246 0.89 17.05 0.29
N ALA A 247 0.52 16.79 1.54
CA ALA A 247 0.24 17.83 2.52
C ALA A 247 1.44 18.74 2.82
N GLU A 248 2.66 18.19 2.87
CA GLU A 248 3.90 18.94 3.02
C GLU A 248 4.16 19.87 1.83
N ARG A 249 3.73 19.50 0.62
CA ARG A 249 3.86 20.32 -0.60
C ARG A 249 2.83 21.44 -0.67
N ASP A 250 1.59 21.18 -0.26
CA ASP A 250 0.50 22.17 -0.33
C ASP A 250 0.60 23.24 0.78
N GLY A 251 1.38 22.98 1.83
CA GLY A 251 1.66 23.92 2.93
C GLY A 251 2.91 24.77 2.74
N ALA A 252 3.64 24.61 1.64
CA ALA A 252 4.87 25.36 1.29
C ALA A 252 4.61 26.40 0.20
#